data_AF-A0AAW1RUY2-F1
#
_entry.id   AF-A0AAW1RUY2-F1
#
_cell.length_a   1.000
_cell.length_b   1.000
_cell.length_c   1.000
_cell.angle_alpha   90.00
_cell.angle_beta   90.00
_cell.angle_gamma   90.00
#
_symmetry.space_group_name_H-M   'P 1'
#
loop_
_entity.id
_entity.type
_entity.pdbx_description
1 polymer ?
#
loop_
_entity_poly.entity_id
_entity_poly.type
_entity_poly.pdbx_seq_one_letter_code
_entity_poly.pdbx_strand_id
1 'polypeptide(L)'
;MPVPAAAAFDLFFGGSILPWRHFEECSYIRVLEDDGDGRQLLEAEETVEFAFLHLHKTLRTRLLVTLDRPAGTMAFRLAERGVLRRFEGQWRLVATGPSSCELLIMQEVQPKWAPRPLRRRMRYALLAFCEFMLREMRDEAARVAAGRPAAGPRACDGIRAAEAEAVVAVAS
;
A
#
# COMPACT_ATOMS: atom_id res chain seq x y z
N MET A 1 -10.36 -11.79 7.02
CA MET A 1 -9.31 -12.49 6.27
C MET A 1 -8.94 -13.75 7.03
N PRO A 2 -8.80 -14.91 6.34
CA PRO A 2 -8.60 -16.21 6.97
C PRO A 2 -7.12 -16.48 7.30
N VAL A 3 -6.41 -15.47 7.81
CA VAL A 3 -5.02 -15.59 8.27
C VAL A 3 -4.86 -14.80 9.59
N PRO A 4 -3.89 -15.17 10.45
CA PRO A 4 -3.56 -14.39 11.64
C PRO A 4 -3.17 -12.94 11.28
N ALA A 5 -3.44 -11.99 12.18
CA ALA A 5 -3.16 -10.57 11.94
C ALA A 5 -1.68 -10.29 11.64
N ALA A 6 -0.75 -10.93 12.34
CA ALA A 6 0.69 -10.77 12.08
C ALA A 6 1.07 -11.29 10.69
N ALA A 7 0.53 -12.44 10.27
CA ALA A 7 0.78 -12.99 8.95
C ALA A 7 0.18 -12.12 7.84
N ALA A 8 -1.02 -11.55 8.06
CA ALA A 8 -1.60 -10.56 7.16
C ALA A 8 -0.73 -9.29 7.06
N PHE A 9 -0.16 -8.84 8.18
CA PHE A 9 0.70 -7.67 8.20
C PHE A 9 1.92 -7.90 7.31
N ASP A 10 2.60 -9.03 7.51
CA ASP A 10 3.79 -9.37 6.73
C ASP A 10 3.42 -9.57 5.24
N LEU A 11 2.28 -10.19 4.96
CA LEU A 11 1.78 -10.42 3.61
C LEU A 11 1.48 -9.14 2.84
N PHE A 12 0.90 -8.13 3.49
CA PHE A 12 0.42 -6.92 2.82
C PHE A 12 1.33 -5.71 2.98
N PHE A 13 2.15 -5.68 4.03
CA PHE A 13 2.97 -4.52 4.40
C PHE A 13 4.46 -4.85 4.58
N GLY A 14 4.84 -6.13 4.71
CA GLY A 14 6.14 -6.55 5.25
C GLY A 14 7.35 -6.62 4.32
N GLY A 15 7.36 -5.96 3.15
CA GLY A 15 8.59 -5.97 2.33
C GLY A 15 8.45 -5.56 0.87
N SER A 16 7.22 -5.45 0.39
CA SER A 16 6.88 -4.87 -0.91
C SER A 16 5.43 -4.48 -0.76
N ILE A 17 5.11 -3.19 -0.90
CA ILE A 17 3.73 -2.78 -1.15
C ILE A 17 3.39 -3.48 -2.47
N LEU A 18 2.81 -4.67 -2.39
CA LEU A 18 2.66 -5.55 -3.53
C LEU A 18 1.89 -4.78 -4.61
N PRO A 19 2.32 -4.84 -5.88
CA PRO A 19 1.51 -4.32 -6.97
C PRO A 19 0.25 -5.20 -7.05
N TRP A 20 -0.80 -4.80 -6.34
CA TRP A 20 -2.16 -5.29 -6.59
C TRP A 20 -2.49 -5.02 -8.05
N ARG A 21 -3.39 -5.77 -8.67
CA ARG A 21 -3.57 -5.75 -10.14
C ARG A 21 -3.83 -4.37 -10.78
N HIS A 22 -4.15 -3.34 -9.99
CA HIS A 22 -4.35 -1.96 -10.42
C HIS A 22 -3.36 -0.93 -9.84
N PHE A 23 -2.46 -1.31 -8.94
CA PHE A 23 -1.22 -0.57 -8.74
C PHE A 23 -0.29 -1.06 -9.83
N GLU A 24 -0.30 -0.38 -10.97
CA GLU A 24 0.55 -0.74 -12.11
C GLU A 24 2.00 -0.88 -11.69
N GLU A 25 2.44 0.01 -10.80
CA GLU A 25 3.82 0.04 -10.37
C GLU A 25 3.95 0.73 -9.01
N CYS A 26 4.57 0.05 -8.04
CA CYS A 26 5.29 0.74 -7.00
C CYS A 26 6.69 1.01 -7.56
N SER A 27 6.88 2.20 -8.12
CA SER A 27 8.09 2.56 -8.87
C SER A 27 9.30 2.82 -7.96
N TYR A 28 9.06 3.03 -6.66
CA TYR A 28 10.10 3.37 -5.70
C TYR A 28 9.63 3.09 -4.27
N ILE A 29 10.49 2.44 -3.48
CA ILE A 29 10.36 2.33 -2.02
C ILE A 29 11.73 2.64 -1.43
N ARG A 30 11.78 3.54 -0.45
CA ARG A 30 12.97 3.85 0.33
C ARG A 30 12.65 3.79 1.81
N VAL A 31 13.37 2.97 2.55
CA VAL A 31 13.34 3.00 4.02
C VAL A 31 14.04 4.28 4.48
N LEU A 32 13.31 5.13 5.19
CA LEU A 32 13.83 6.35 5.80
C LEU A 32 14.31 6.10 7.23
N GLU A 33 13.53 5.34 7.99
CA GLU A 33 13.82 4.95 9.37
C GLU A 33 13.36 3.50 9.62
N ASP A 34 14.12 2.76 10.42
CA ASP A 34 13.79 1.42 10.90
C ASP A 34 14.29 1.32 12.35
N ASP A 35 13.39 1.04 13.28
CA ASP A 35 13.73 0.93 14.71
C ASP A 35 14.24 -0.46 15.12
N GLY A 36 14.19 -1.44 14.21
CA GLY A 36 14.55 -2.84 14.48
C GLY A 36 13.50 -3.61 15.31
N ASP A 37 12.52 -2.92 15.90
CA ASP A 37 11.42 -3.47 16.70
C ASP A 37 10.12 -3.61 15.88
N GLY A 38 10.22 -3.40 14.56
CA GLY A 38 9.12 -3.59 13.62
C GLY A 38 8.34 -2.32 13.31
N ARG A 39 8.86 -1.14 13.65
CA ARG A 39 8.37 0.13 13.11
C ARG A 39 9.31 0.66 12.04
N GLN A 40 8.71 1.10 10.94
CA GLN A 40 9.45 1.63 9.80
C GLN A 40 8.76 2.87 9.27
N LEU A 41 9.55 3.85 8.88
CA LEU A 41 9.10 4.96 8.04
C LEU A 41 9.68 4.75 6.64
N LEU A 42 8.80 4.71 5.65
CA LEU A 42 9.13 4.50 4.26
C LEU A 42 8.69 5.71 3.45
N GLU A 43 9.43 6.02 2.40
CA GLU A 43 8.94 6.81 1.28
C GLU A 43 8.62 5.85 0.15
N ALA A 44 7.38 5.85 -0.34
CA ALA A 44 6.94 5.03 -1.44
C ALA A 44 6.40 5.90 -2.56
N GLU A 45 6.53 5.44 -3.79
CA GLU A 45 5.89 6.04 -4.94
C GLU A 45 4.97 5.03 -5.60
N GLU A 46 3.71 5.43 -5.75
CA GLU A 46 2.67 4.61 -6.33
C GLU A 46 2.19 5.25 -7.62
N THR A 47 2.15 4.43 -8.67
CA THR A 47 1.54 4.78 -9.94
C THR A 47 0.23 4.00 -10.08
N VAL A 48 -0.87 4.74 -10.15
CA VAL A 48 -2.22 4.18 -10.30
C VAL A 48 -2.82 4.68 -11.60
N GLU A 49 -3.20 3.76 -12.48
CA GLU A 49 -4.08 4.09 -13.58
C GLU A 49 -5.52 4.11 -13.11
N PHE A 50 -6.21 5.20 -13.41
CA PHE A 50 -7.64 5.28 -13.20
C PHE A 50 -8.35 5.70 -14.49
N ALA A 51 -9.39 4.94 -14.81
CA ALA A 51 -10.36 5.33 -15.81
C ALA A 51 -11.53 6.01 -15.10
N PHE A 52 -11.70 7.31 -15.33
CA PHE A 52 -12.84 8.04 -14.80
C PHE A 52 -13.57 8.77 -15.93
N LEU A 53 -14.84 8.40 -16.15
CA LEU A 53 -15.65 8.80 -17.30
C LEU A 53 -15.03 8.31 -18.62
N HIS A 54 -14.47 9.23 -19.42
CA HIS A 54 -13.82 8.94 -20.72
C HIS A 54 -12.32 9.26 -20.71
N LEU A 55 -11.74 9.51 -19.53
CA LEU A 55 -10.34 9.86 -19.36
C LEU A 55 -9.62 8.72 -18.66
N HIS A 56 -8.68 8.12 -19.37
CA HIS A 56 -7.64 7.28 -18.80
C HIS A 56 -6.53 8.20 -18.32
N LYS A 57 -6.21 8.14 -17.04
CA LYS A 57 -5.17 8.97 -16.42
C LYS A 57 -4.30 8.11 -15.52
N THR A 58 -3.00 8.35 -15.63
CA THR A 58 -1.99 7.81 -14.73
C THR A 58 -1.73 8.82 -13.62
N LEU A 59 -1.87 8.38 -12.37
CA LEU A 59 -1.61 9.16 -11.18
C LEU A 59 -0.35 8.64 -10.50
N ARG A 60 0.73 9.44 -10.52
CA ARG A 60 1.93 9.17 -9.75
C ARG A 60 1.88 9.94 -8.43
N THR A 61 2.00 9.24 -7.31
CA THR A 61 1.87 9.82 -5.97
C THR A 61 3.00 9.34 -5.08
N ARG A 62 3.73 10.28 -4.48
CA ARG A 62 4.73 9.97 -3.43
C ARG A 62 4.08 10.03 -2.05
N LEU A 63 4.30 8.99 -1.26
CA LEU A 63 3.73 8.76 0.06
C LEU A 63 4.83 8.57 1.09
N LEU A 64 4.62 9.14 2.27
CA LEU A 64 5.30 8.71 3.48
C LEU A 64 4.41 7.67 4.15
N VAL A 65 4.95 6.48 4.38
CA VAL A 65 4.25 5.33 4.93
C VAL A 65 4.91 4.95 6.26
N THR A 66 4.14 4.94 7.34
CA THR A 66 4.58 4.47 8.65
C THR A 66 4.00 3.09 8.89
N LEU A 67 4.86 2.10 9.04
CA LEU A 67 4.52 0.75 9.43
C LEU A 67 4.76 0.60 10.94
N ASP A 68 3.81 0.02 11.65
CA ASP A 68 3.95 -0.41 13.04
C ASP A 68 3.40 -1.83 13.14
N ARG A 69 4.32 -2.80 13.02
CA ARG A 69 4.01 -4.23 13.05
C ARG A 69 3.44 -4.66 14.41
N PRO A 70 3.99 -4.25 15.57
CA PRO A 70 3.38 -4.53 16.87
C PRO A 70 1.93 -4.06 16.99
N ALA A 71 1.60 -2.86 16.48
CA ALA A 71 0.25 -2.31 16.50
C ALA A 71 -0.66 -2.87 15.39
N GLY A 72 -0.09 -3.57 14.41
CA GLY A 72 -0.80 -4.06 13.23
C GLY A 72 -1.30 -2.92 12.33
N THR A 73 -0.59 -1.79 12.29
CA THR A 73 -1.03 -0.59 11.57
C THR A 73 -0.08 -0.16 10.48
N MET A 74 -0.64 0.33 9.38
CA MET A 74 0.06 1.06 8.34
C MET A 74 -0.64 2.41 8.16
N ALA A 75 0.07 3.51 8.33
CA ALA A 75 -0.43 4.85 8.06
C ALA A 75 0.30 5.43 6.86
N PHE A 76 -0.36 6.25 6.07
CA PHE A 76 0.27 6.91 4.93
C PHE A 76 -0.23 8.33 4.74
N ARG A 77 0.58 9.18 4.13
CA ARG A 77 0.23 10.54 3.73
C ARG A 77 1.05 10.99 2.53
N LEU A 78 0.57 11.97 1.78
CA LEU A 78 1.36 12.61 0.72
C LEU A 78 2.72 13.11 1.27
N ALA A 79 3.81 12.66 0.63
CA ALA A 79 5.14 13.23 0.83
C ALA A 79 5.24 14.63 0.20
N GLU A 80 4.62 14.80 -0.97
CA GLU A 80 4.63 16.04 -1.74
C GLU A 80 3.23 16.39 -2.28
N ARG A 81 2.99 17.69 -2.53
CA ARG A 81 1.70 18.19 -3.02
C ARG A 81 1.56 17.99 -4.54
N GLY A 82 1.09 16.82 -4.98
CA GLY A 82 0.77 16.51 -6.38
C GLY A 82 -0.60 17.00 -6.87
N VAL A 83 -1.28 16.25 -7.73
CA VAL A 83 -2.66 16.57 -8.20
C VAL A 83 -3.74 16.41 -7.12
N LEU A 84 -3.39 15.70 -6.04
CA LEU A 84 -4.19 15.58 -4.83
C LEU A 84 -3.80 16.69 -3.84
N ARG A 85 -4.81 17.29 -3.22
CA ARG A 85 -4.66 18.24 -2.11
C ARG A 85 -4.40 17.50 -0.80
N ARG A 86 -5.09 16.37 -0.61
CA ARG A 86 -4.95 15.50 0.55
C ARG A 86 -5.09 14.06 0.09
N PHE A 87 -4.17 13.22 0.51
CA PHE A 87 -4.29 11.78 0.42
C PHE A 87 -3.53 11.19 1.59
N GLU A 88 -4.29 10.64 2.53
CA GLU A 88 -3.76 10.05 3.74
C GLU A 88 -4.73 9.01 4.25
N GLY A 89 -4.23 8.09 5.06
CA GLY A 89 -5.04 7.05 5.63
C GLY A 89 -4.29 6.25 6.67
N GLN A 90 -5.06 5.39 7.33
CA GLN A 90 -4.56 4.41 8.27
C GLN A 90 -5.33 3.12 8.05
N TRP A 91 -4.57 2.06 7.87
CA TRP A 91 -5.06 0.70 7.76
C TRP A 91 -4.64 -0.05 9.02
N ARG A 92 -5.54 -0.87 9.54
CA ARG A 92 -5.32 -1.63 10.77
C ARG A 92 -5.82 -3.05 10.63
N LEU A 93 -4.95 -3.99 10.99
CA LEU A 93 -5.29 -5.38 11.13
C LEU A 93 -5.72 -5.65 12.57
N VAL A 94 -6.94 -6.16 12.74
CA VAL A 94 -7.51 -6.49 14.03
C VAL A 94 -7.70 -8.00 14.09
N ALA A 95 -7.08 -8.67 15.07
CA ALA A 95 -7.29 -10.10 15.26
C ALA A 95 -8.76 -10.36 15.65
N THR A 96 -9.43 -11.26 14.93
CA THR A 96 -10.78 -11.72 15.26
C THR A 96 -10.79 -13.17 15.77
N GLY A 97 -9.66 -13.87 15.65
CA GLY A 97 -9.43 -15.21 16.16
C GLY A 97 -7.97 -15.64 15.96
N PRO A 98 -7.61 -16.87 16.35
CA PRO A 98 -6.23 -17.38 16.23
C PRO A 98 -5.72 -17.45 14.78
N SER A 99 -6.64 -17.66 13.83
CA SER A 99 -6.37 -17.82 12.40
C SER A 99 -7.13 -16.84 11.52
N SER A 100 -7.65 -15.75 12.11
CA SER A 100 -8.43 -14.76 11.36
C SER A 100 -8.22 -13.34 11.86
N CYS A 101 -8.33 -12.40 10.93
CA CYS A 101 -8.28 -10.97 11.23
C CYS A 101 -9.24 -10.16 10.35
N GLU A 102 -9.52 -8.94 10.74
CA GLU A 102 -10.21 -7.92 9.96
C GLU A 102 -9.24 -6.83 9.55
N LEU A 103 -9.44 -6.26 8.36
CA LEU A 103 -8.71 -5.09 7.88
C LEU A 103 -9.65 -3.90 7.92
N LEU A 104 -9.34 -2.93 8.78
CA LEU A 104 -10.03 -1.65 8.87
C LEU A 104 -9.28 -0.62 8.03
N ILE A 105 -9.98 0.03 7.10
CA ILE A 105 -9.42 1.06 6.24
C ILE A 105 -10.07 2.40 6.56
N MET A 106 -9.27 3.37 6.94
CA MET A 106 -9.65 4.77 7.02
C MET A 106 -8.78 5.56 6.06
N GLN A 107 -9.38 6.28 5.12
CA GLN A 107 -8.62 7.11 4.19
C GLN A 107 -9.41 8.35 3.77
N GLU A 108 -8.68 9.43 3.55
CA GLU A 108 -9.20 10.68 3.03
C GLU A 108 -8.51 11.02 1.72
N VAL A 109 -9.31 11.28 0.68
CA VAL A 109 -8.82 11.70 -0.63
C VAL A 109 -9.49 13.01 -1.02
N GLN A 110 -8.69 14.02 -1.32
CA GLN A 110 -9.17 15.31 -1.78
C GLN A 110 -8.40 15.72 -3.04
N PRO A 111 -9.03 15.74 -4.22
CA PRO A 111 -8.42 16.29 -5.43
C PRO A 111 -8.31 17.82 -5.36
N LYS A 112 -7.26 18.39 -5.98
CA LYS A 112 -7.08 19.87 -6.01
C LYS A 112 -8.18 20.59 -6.78
N TRP A 113 -8.65 20.03 -7.90
CA TRP A 113 -9.43 20.76 -8.92
C TRP A 113 -10.89 20.30 -9.09
N ALA A 114 -11.36 19.31 -8.32
CA ALA A 114 -12.69 18.75 -8.57
C ALA A 114 -13.84 19.63 -8.03
N PRO A 115 -14.77 20.10 -8.88
CA PRO A 115 -15.99 20.79 -8.46
C PRO A 115 -16.93 19.82 -7.71
N ARG A 116 -17.81 20.37 -6.84
CA ARG A 116 -18.70 19.59 -5.94
C ARG A 116 -19.43 18.38 -6.56
N PRO A 117 -20.05 18.47 -7.76
CA PRO A 117 -20.72 17.30 -8.35
C PRO A 117 -19.75 16.18 -8.73
N LEU A 118 -18.53 16.53 -9.15
CA LEU A 118 -17.48 15.58 -9.51
C LEU A 118 -16.94 14.84 -8.27
N ARG A 119 -16.89 15.53 -7.12
CA ARG A 119 -16.43 14.95 -5.84
C ARG A 119 -17.27 13.74 -5.41
N ARG A 120 -18.60 13.77 -5.63
CA ARG A 120 -19.47 12.62 -5.30
C ARG A 120 -19.13 11.40 -6.17
N ARG A 121 -18.96 11.60 -7.47
CA ARG A 121 -18.60 10.52 -8.40
C ARG A 121 -17.21 9.95 -8.12
N MET A 122 -16.23 10.81 -7.81
CA MET A 122 -14.89 10.36 -7.41
C MET A 122 -14.94 9.54 -6.11
N ARG A 123 -15.78 9.92 -5.14
CA ARG A 123 -15.97 9.13 -3.93
C ARG A 123 -16.48 7.72 -4.25
N TYR A 124 -17.46 7.57 -5.15
CA TYR A 124 -17.93 6.25 -5.56
C TYR A 124 -16.85 5.43 -6.28
N ALA A 125 -16.07 6.07 -7.16
CA ALA A 125 -14.96 5.41 -7.84
C ALA A 125 -13.89 4.93 -6.84
N LEU A 126 -13.53 5.75 -5.86
CA LEU A 126 -12.58 5.38 -4.80
C LEU A 126 -13.13 4.26 -3.91
N LEU A 127 -14.42 4.27 -3.56
CA LEU A 127 -15.04 3.18 -2.82
C LEU A 127 -15.01 1.87 -3.61
N ALA A 128 -15.34 1.90 -4.90
CA ALA A 128 -15.25 0.73 -5.76
C ALA A 128 -13.81 0.20 -5.88
N PHE A 129 -12.83 1.10 -5.95
CA PHE A 129 -11.42 0.74 -5.92
C PHE A 129 -11.00 0.07 -4.60
N CYS A 130 -11.41 0.63 -3.45
CA CYS A 130 -11.17 0.02 -2.14
C CYS A 130 -11.84 -1.35 -1.99
N GLU A 131 -13.10 -1.49 -2.41
CA GLU A 131 -13.81 -2.78 -2.38
C GLU A 131 -13.11 -3.84 -3.24
N PHE A 132 -12.60 -3.44 -4.41
CA PHE A 132 -11.82 -4.32 -5.27
C PHE A 132 -10.51 -4.74 -4.59
N MET A 133 -9.73 -3.79 -4.08
CA MET A 133 -8.48 -4.06 -3.37
C MET A 133 -8.69 -4.99 -2.17
N LEU A 134 -9.71 -4.72 -1.35
CA LEU A 134 -10.08 -5.56 -0.22
C LEU A 134 -10.44 -6.98 -0.64
N ARG A 135 -11.09 -7.15 -1.80
CA ARG A 135 -11.38 -8.47 -2.36
C ARG A 135 -10.11 -9.20 -2.76
N GLU A 136 -9.19 -8.53 -3.45
CA GLU A 136 -7.89 -9.13 -3.81
C GLU A 136 -7.07 -9.52 -2.57
N MET A 137 -7.00 -8.66 -1.56
CA MET A 137 -6.33 -8.96 -0.29
C MET A 137 -6.94 -10.18 0.39
N ARG A 138 -8.27 -10.26 0.42
CA ARG A 138 -8.98 -11.40 1.02
C ARG A 138 -8.75 -12.69 0.25
N ASP A 139 -8.80 -12.65 -1.08
CA ASP A 139 -8.60 -13.81 -1.93
C ASP A 139 -7.15 -14.31 -1.83
N GLU A 140 -6.18 -13.40 -1.74
CA GLU A 140 -4.77 -13.72 -1.54
C GLU A 140 -4.53 -14.33 -0.14
N ALA A 141 -5.12 -13.75 0.91
CA ALA A 141 -5.09 -14.34 2.25
C ALA A 141 -5.70 -15.76 2.27
N ALA A 142 -6.82 -15.98 1.57
CA ALA A 142 -7.43 -17.30 1.46
C ALA A 142 -6.53 -18.30 0.72
N ARG A 143 -5.82 -17.82 -0.31
CA ARG A 143 -4.85 -18.62 -1.07
C ARG A 143 -3.70 -19.08 -0.17
N VAL A 144 -3.11 -18.17 0.60
CA VAL A 144 -2.04 -18.45 1.56
C VAL A 144 -2.52 -19.37 2.69
N ALA A 145 -3.72 -19.14 3.21
CA ALA A 145 -4.33 -19.99 4.23
C ALA A 145 -4.54 -21.44 3.76
N ALA A 146 -4.77 -21.64 2.46
CA ALA A 146 -4.85 -22.96 1.83
C ALA A 146 -3.48 -23.62 1.57
N GLY A 147 -2.39 -23.06 2.11
CA GLY A 147 -1.02 -23.58 1.98
C GLY A 147 -0.38 -23.28 0.62
N ARG A 148 -0.99 -22.42 -0.21
CA ARG A 148 -0.37 -22.00 -1.47
C ARG A 148 0.63 -20.87 -1.18
N PRO A 149 1.82 -20.86 -1.79
CA PRO A 149 2.80 -19.81 -1.58
C PRO A 149 2.20 -18.47 -2.02
N ALA A 150 2.49 -17.36 -1.32
CA ALA A 150 2.07 -16.02 -1.73
C ALA A 150 2.32 -15.81 -3.23
N ALA A 151 1.38 -15.17 -3.93
CA ALA A 151 1.56 -14.76 -5.29
C ALA A 151 2.59 -13.67 -5.14
N GLY A 152 3.88 -14.03 -5.31
CA GLY A 152 4.99 -13.13 -5.08
C GLY A 152 4.77 -11.82 -5.83
N PRO A 153 5.60 -10.79 -5.57
CA PRO A 153 5.52 -9.54 -6.32
C PRO A 153 5.44 -9.89 -7.80
N ARG A 154 4.34 -9.51 -8.47
CA ARG A 154 4.32 -9.57 -9.93
C ARG A 154 5.52 -8.73 -10.35
N ALA A 155 6.45 -9.37 -11.06
CA ALA A 155 7.68 -8.72 -11.46
C ALA A 155 7.34 -7.34 -12.00
N CYS A 156 7.91 -6.31 -11.38
CA CYS A 156 8.06 -5.03 -12.04
C CYS A 156 9.00 -5.33 -13.21
N ASP A 157 8.45 -5.57 -14.41
CA ASP A 157 9.22 -5.64 -15.64
C ASP A 157 9.81 -4.24 -15.91
N GLY A 158 10.81 -3.85 -15.11
CA GLY A 158 11.32 -2.48 -15.01
C GLY A 158 12.35 -2.27 -13.89
N ILE A 159 12.36 -3.07 -12.82
CA ILE A 159 13.41 -2.96 -11.79
C ILE A 159 14.64 -3.73 -12.27
N ARG A 160 15.52 -3.04 -13.01
CA ARG A 160 16.93 -3.40 -12.99
C ARG A 160 17.39 -3.29 -11.54
N ALA A 161 17.87 -4.40 -11.01
CA ALA A 161 18.69 -4.44 -9.80
C ALA A 161 19.81 -3.40 -9.95
N ALA A 162 19.66 -2.24 -9.30
CA ALA A 162 20.78 -1.40 -8.97
C ALA A 162 21.32 -1.92 -7.64
N GLU A 163 22.32 -2.81 -7.76
CA GLU A 163 23.55 -2.87 -6.98
C GLU A 163 23.42 -2.28 -5.55
N ALA A 164 23.37 -3.06 -4.47
CA ALA A 164 24.50 -3.84 -3.96
C ALA A 164 25.86 -3.13 -4.15
N GLU A 165 26.08 -2.02 -3.43
CA GLU A 165 27.42 -1.71 -2.95
C GLU A 165 27.41 -1.39 -1.47
N ALA A 166 28.07 -2.28 -0.73
CA ALA A 166 28.52 -2.07 0.62
C ALA A 166 29.47 -0.87 0.66
N VAL A 167 29.31 -0.01 1.65
CA VAL A 167 30.44 0.74 2.21
C VAL A 167 30.49 0.44 3.70
N VAL A 168 31.30 -0.57 4.01
CA VAL A 168 32.00 -0.68 5.28
C VAL A 168 33.13 0.34 5.26
N ALA A 169 33.13 1.27 6.22
CA ALA A 169 34.30 1.97 6.75
C ALA A 169 33.88 2.55 8.11
N VAL A 170 34.01 1.80 9.20
CA VAL A 170 35.20 1.65 10.08
C VAL A 170 35.75 3.00 10.56
N ALA A 171 35.72 3.12 11.88
CA ALA A 171 36.26 4.17 12.73
C ALA A 171 37.66 4.67 12.34
N SER A 172 37.89 5.98 12.48
CA SER A 172 38.79 6.61 13.47
C SER A 172 38.71 8.13 13.36
#